data_AF-A0A432Q1Q9-F1
#
_entry.id   AF-A0A432Q1Q9-F1
#
_cell.length_a   1.000
_cell.length_b   1.000
_cell.length_c   1.000
_cell.angle_alpha   90.00
_cell.angle_beta   90.00
_cell.angle_gamma   90.00
#
_symmetry.space_group_name_H-M   'P 1'
#
loop_
_entity.id
_entity.type
_entity.pdbx_description
1 polymer ?
#
loop_
_entity_poly.entity_id
_entity_poly.type
_entity_poly.pdbx_seq_one_letter_code
_entity_poly.pdbx_strand_id
1 'polypeptide(L)'
;MYKTLLILILLTSLSFSVCPIKVFLMYKTSDKSGKYFRRTDVIVYTNVKVKGERVEDLKADIKVTRGRSVVVEIHPKLDLKEDVLLVIPIKKDFPEVASIEEVEGNVKKVYIAYPVDIGKDLVKFPVPSFKKGKRIKIKLHTQDIGNPYLEKVKSSAEREPLKITYSVYFGYAKVKTKDKNLEHLRRLISKLRNSGLLKRVEFVGLADANSKNPKKNLEVAKKRALFVLKKVLGKEALECVNPRVLR
;
A
#
# COMPACT_ATOMS: atom_id res chain seq x y z
N MET A 1 8.22 -6.69 52.19
CA MET A 1 7.35 -5.82 51.35
C MET A 1 7.99 -5.34 50.04
N TYR A 2 9.29 -5.60 49.78
CA TYR A 2 9.93 -5.21 48.51
C TYR A 2 9.62 -6.14 47.32
N LYS A 3 9.33 -7.42 47.56
CA LYS A 3 9.04 -8.40 46.48
C LYS A 3 7.68 -8.16 45.81
N THR A 4 6.70 -7.63 46.53
CA THR A 4 5.37 -7.29 45.97
C THR A 4 5.43 -6.03 45.10
N LEU A 5 6.32 -5.08 45.42
CA LEU A 5 6.50 -3.84 44.67
C LEU A 5 7.15 -4.09 43.30
N LEU A 6 8.10 -5.02 43.23
CA LEU A 6 8.82 -5.40 42.01
C LEU A 6 7.89 -6.06 40.97
N ILE A 7 6.92 -6.86 41.40
CA ILE A 7 5.91 -7.48 40.51
C ILE A 7 4.94 -6.43 39.96
N LEU A 8 4.58 -5.42 40.78
CA LEU A 8 3.68 -4.34 40.36
C LEU A 8 4.32 -3.41 39.31
N ILE A 9 5.62 -3.14 39.43
CA ILE A 9 6.39 -2.36 38.44
C ILE A 9 6.61 -3.18 37.16
N LEU A 10 6.79 -4.51 37.26
CA LEU A 10 6.90 -5.40 36.09
C LEU A 10 5.57 -5.55 35.33
N LEU A 11 4.44 -5.60 36.03
CA LEU A 11 3.09 -5.66 35.42
C LEU A 11 2.67 -4.34 34.78
N THR A 12 3.02 -3.21 35.39
CA THR A 12 2.71 -1.89 34.81
C THR A 12 3.62 -1.53 33.64
N SER A 13 4.89 -1.95 33.62
CA SER A 13 5.78 -1.73 32.46
C SER A 13 5.43 -2.59 31.23
N LEU A 14 4.82 -3.76 31.40
CA LEU A 14 4.19 -4.51 30.30
C LEU A 14 2.96 -3.80 29.71
N SER A 15 2.36 -2.87 30.45
CA SER A 15 1.22 -2.06 30.00
C SER A 15 1.66 -0.84 29.18
N PHE A 16 2.95 -0.47 29.21
CA PHE A 16 3.50 0.69 28.50
C PHE A 16 4.18 0.29 27.17
N SER A 17 3.38 -0.21 26.23
CA SER A 17 3.51 0.08 24.79
C SER A 17 2.33 -0.53 24.03
N VAL A 18 1.09 -0.19 24.41
CA VAL A 18 -0.09 -0.65 23.64
C VAL A 18 -0.06 -0.08 22.22
N CYS A 19 0.60 1.08 22.02
CA CYS A 19 0.53 1.84 20.79
C CYS A 19 1.90 2.34 20.29
N PRO A 20 2.81 1.46 19.85
CA PRO A 20 4.09 1.87 19.25
C PRO A 20 3.90 2.56 17.89
N ILE A 21 2.69 2.59 17.33
CA ILE A 21 2.39 3.14 16.00
C ILE A 21 1.22 4.10 16.10
N LYS A 22 1.32 5.25 15.41
CA LYS A 22 0.20 6.16 15.23
C LYS A 22 -0.81 5.56 14.26
N VAL A 23 -2.02 5.26 14.74
CA VAL A 23 -3.12 4.78 13.91
C VAL A 23 -4.14 5.91 13.74
N PHE A 24 -4.59 6.10 12.50
CA PHE A 24 -5.61 7.09 12.17
C PHE A 24 -6.80 6.40 11.53
N LEU A 25 -7.99 6.79 11.92
CA LEU A 25 -9.24 6.30 11.36
C LEU A 25 -10.02 7.50 10.86
N MET A 26 -10.12 7.64 9.53
CA MET A 26 -10.68 8.80 8.84
C MET A 26 -11.89 8.40 8.02
N TYR A 27 -12.76 9.38 7.76
CA TYR A 27 -13.93 9.21 6.91
C TYR A 27 -13.99 10.37 5.93
N LYS A 28 -14.10 10.07 4.63
CA LYS A 28 -14.17 11.08 3.59
C LYS A 28 -15.42 10.88 2.75
N THR A 29 -16.09 11.99 2.46
CA THR A 29 -17.09 12.07 1.40
C THR A 29 -16.39 12.42 0.09
N SER A 30 -16.89 11.90 -1.03
CA SER A 30 -16.39 12.25 -2.36
C SER A 30 -17.54 12.29 -3.36
N ASP A 31 -17.39 13.12 -4.38
CA ASP A 31 -18.36 13.32 -5.47
C ASP A 31 -18.15 12.34 -6.63
N LYS A 32 -17.30 11.32 -6.45
CA LYS A 32 -17.12 10.23 -7.41
C LYS A 32 -18.39 9.38 -7.53
N SER A 33 -18.37 8.29 -8.30
CA SER A 33 -19.59 7.49 -8.52
C SER A 33 -19.38 5.98 -8.36
N GLY A 34 -20.48 5.29 -8.04
CA GLY A 34 -20.59 3.83 -8.20
C GLY A 34 -19.77 3.00 -7.21
N LYS A 35 -18.97 2.06 -7.74
CA LYS A 35 -18.24 1.05 -6.93
C LYS A 35 -17.16 1.68 -6.03
N TYR A 36 -16.75 2.92 -6.32
CA TYR A 36 -15.76 3.68 -5.55
C TYR A 36 -16.10 3.76 -4.05
N PHE A 37 -17.39 3.94 -3.71
CA PHE A 37 -17.84 4.06 -2.32
C PHE A 37 -18.02 2.73 -1.59
N ARG A 38 -17.72 1.61 -2.25
CA ARG A 38 -17.76 0.28 -1.65
C ARG A 38 -16.38 -0.11 -1.16
N ARG A 39 -15.62 0.86 -0.64
CA ARG A 39 -14.17 0.76 -0.45
C ARG A 39 -13.72 1.37 0.88
N THR A 40 -12.65 0.82 1.44
CA THR A 40 -11.85 1.43 2.49
C THR A 40 -10.40 1.41 2.06
N ASP A 41 -9.74 2.56 2.13
CA ASP A 41 -8.32 2.68 1.80
C ASP A 41 -7.51 2.52 3.09
N VAL A 42 -6.51 1.63 3.09
CA VAL A 42 -5.52 1.51 4.16
C VAL A 42 -4.20 2.08 3.65
N ILE A 43 -3.76 3.16 4.26
CA ILE A 43 -2.56 3.89 3.85
C ILE A 43 -1.47 3.65 4.88
N VAL A 44 -0.42 2.95 4.48
CA VAL A 44 0.74 2.61 5.30
C VAL A 44 1.84 3.61 5.00
N TYR A 45 2.24 4.38 6.01
CA TYR A 45 3.35 5.32 5.91
C TYR A 45 4.58 4.70 6.55
N THR A 46 5.66 4.58 5.80
CA THR A 46 6.92 3.99 6.27
C THR A 46 8.03 5.04 6.31
N ASN A 47 9.07 4.77 7.10
CA ASN A 47 10.32 5.52 7.10
C ASN A 47 11.30 5.04 6.01
N VAL A 48 10.88 4.08 5.16
CA VAL A 48 11.63 3.70 3.97
C VAL A 48 11.61 4.88 3.02
N LYS A 49 12.78 5.23 2.49
CA LYS A 49 12.91 6.28 1.48
C LYS A 49 13.30 5.63 0.18
N VAL A 50 12.53 5.90 -0.88
CA VAL A 50 12.89 5.44 -2.22
C VAL A 50 12.81 6.63 -3.16
N LYS A 51 13.92 7.38 -3.29
CA LYS A 51 14.07 8.33 -4.40
C LYS A 51 14.67 7.55 -5.56
N GLY A 52 14.06 7.66 -6.72
CA GLY A 52 14.63 7.15 -7.95
C GLY A 52 15.31 8.28 -8.72
N GLU A 53 16.40 7.97 -9.40
CA GLU A 53 16.95 8.84 -10.44
C GLU A 53 16.83 8.13 -11.79
N ARG A 54 16.44 8.88 -12.82
CA ARG A 54 16.57 8.41 -14.20
C ARG A 54 18.04 8.32 -14.54
N VAL A 55 18.51 7.11 -14.80
CA VAL A 55 19.89 6.87 -15.24
C VAL A 55 19.85 6.42 -16.68
N GLU A 56 20.61 7.06 -17.56
CA GLU A 56 20.67 6.70 -18.99
C GLU A 56 21.22 5.29 -19.21
N ASP A 57 22.05 4.81 -18.28
CA ASP A 57 22.68 3.49 -18.32
C ASP A 57 21.75 2.32 -17.94
N LEU A 58 20.53 2.62 -17.45
CA LEU A 58 19.48 1.64 -17.16
C LEU A 58 18.85 1.15 -18.48
N LYS A 59 19.68 0.53 -19.33
CA LYS A 59 19.30 0.02 -20.65
C LYS A 59 18.37 -1.19 -20.49
N ALA A 60 17.07 -0.95 -20.60
CA ALA A 60 16.05 -1.99 -20.72
C ALA A 60 15.06 -1.61 -21.81
N ASP A 61 14.62 -2.60 -22.60
CA ASP A 61 13.49 -2.40 -23.51
C ASP A 61 12.20 -2.58 -22.73
N ILE A 62 11.37 -1.53 -22.71
CA ILE A 62 10.07 -1.52 -22.05
C ILE A 62 9.00 -1.53 -23.13
N LYS A 63 8.21 -2.61 -23.18
CA LYS A 63 7.06 -2.75 -24.07
C LYS A 63 5.78 -2.68 -23.25
N VAL A 64 4.82 -1.88 -23.73
CA VAL A 64 3.50 -1.75 -23.09
C VAL A 64 2.44 -2.34 -24.00
N THR A 65 1.70 -3.32 -23.48
CA THR A 65 0.53 -3.89 -24.14
C THR A 65 -0.72 -3.46 -23.39
N ARG A 66 -1.63 -2.75 -24.08
CA ARG A 66 -2.89 -2.26 -23.50
C ARG A 66 -4.03 -3.23 -23.83
N GLY A 67 -4.84 -3.56 -22.82
CA GLY A 67 -6.02 -4.42 -22.94
C GLY A 67 -6.97 -4.18 -21.77
N ARG A 68 -7.71 -5.20 -21.32
CA ARG A 68 -8.51 -5.12 -20.08
C ARG A 68 -7.66 -4.76 -18.84
N SER A 69 -6.40 -5.20 -18.87
CA SER A 69 -5.32 -4.82 -17.96
C SER A 69 -4.14 -4.37 -18.81
N VAL A 70 -3.31 -3.48 -18.29
CA VAL A 70 -2.04 -3.12 -18.92
C VAL A 70 -0.95 -4.11 -18.51
N VAL A 71 -0.15 -4.55 -19.49
CA VAL A 71 1.04 -5.37 -19.26
C VAL A 71 2.26 -4.57 -19.67
N VAL A 72 3.16 -4.34 -18.73
CA VAL A 72 4.48 -3.75 -18.97
C VAL A 72 5.50 -4.88 -18.99
N GLU A 73 6.13 -5.12 -20.13
CA GLU A 73 7.18 -6.12 -20.30
C GLU A 73 8.53 -5.42 -20.32
N ILE A 74 9.42 -5.83 -19.42
CA ILE A 74 10.77 -5.31 -19.28
C ILE A 74 11.75 -6.39 -19.73
N HIS A 75 12.60 -6.02 -20.69
CA HIS A 75 13.71 -6.84 -21.19
C HIS A 75 15.03 -6.13 -20.86
N PRO A 76 15.71 -6.52 -19.77
CA PRO A 76 17.00 -5.97 -19.38
C PRO A 76 18.09 -6.27 -20.41
N LYS A 77 18.84 -5.24 -20.84
CA LYS A 77 20.00 -5.41 -21.73
C LYS A 77 21.31 -5.68 -20.97
N LEU A 78 21.33 -5.39 -19.68
CA LEU A 78 22.46 -5.54 -18.77
C LEU A 78 21.99 -6.16 -17.45
N ASP A 79 22.93 -6.73 -16.69
CA ASP A 79 22.68 -7.19 -15.33
C ASP A 79 22.54 -5.98 -14.39
N LEU A 80 21.44 -5.95 -13.64
CA LEU A 80 21.21 -4.99 -12.57
C LEU A 80 21.19 -5.73 -11.24
N LYS A 81 22.20 -5.44 -10.41
CA LYS A 81 22.42 -6.09 -9.11
C LYS A 81 21.64 -5.44 -7.97
N GLU A 82 20.96 -4.33 -8.23
CA GLU A 82 20.19 -3.56 -7.26
C GLU A 82 18.72 -3.47 -7.66
N ASP A 83 17.87 -3.19 -6.68
CA ASP A 83 16.45 -2.95 -6.92
C ASP A 83 16.25 -1.63 -7.65
N VAL A 84 15.27 -1.60 -8.55
CA VAL A 84 14.90 -0.43 -9.34
C VAL A 84 13.44 -0.07 -9.11
N LEU A 85 13.07 1.14 -9.53
CA LEU A 85 11.69 1.58 -9.55
C LEU A 85 11.17 1.56 -10.97
N LEU A 86 10.07 0.83 -11.21
CA LEU A 86 9.24 1.08 -12.36
C LEU A 86 8.36 2.30 -12.08
N VAL A 87 8.61 3.38 -12.80
CA VAL A 87 7.78 4.58 -12.76
C VAL A 87 6.76 4.56 -13.88
N ILE A 88 5.51 4.81 -13.52
CA ILE A 88 4.35 4.75 -14.39
C ILE A 88 3.64 6.09 -14.34
N PRO A 89 3.74 6.93 -15.38
CA PRO A 89 2.92 8.13 -15.50
C PRO A 89 1.43 7.75 -15.62
N ILE A 90 0.56 8.51 -14.99
CA ILE A 90 -0.87 8.19 -14.86
C ILE A 90 -1.71 9.27 -15.52
N LYS A 91 -2.67 8.84 -16.34
CA LYS A 91 -3.59 9.75 -17.02
C LYS A 91 -4.91 9.90 -16.28
N LYS A 92 -5.40 8.84 -15.63
CA LYS A 92 -6.74 8.84 -15.01
C LYS A 92 -6.84 7.99 -13.74
N ASP A 93 -6.47 6.71 -13.82
CA ASP A 93 -6.68 5.73 -12.74
C ASP A 93 -5.37 5.15 -12.22
N PHE A 94 -5.19 5.27 -10.89
CA PHE A 94 -4.02 4.76 -10.18
C PHE A 94 -4.03 3.23 -10.09
N PRO A 95 -3.02 2.52 -10.62
CA PRO A 95 -2.87 1.10 -10.35
C PRO A 95 -2.56 0.91 -8.86
N GLU A 96 -3.46 0.22 -8.16
CA GLU A 96 -3.36 0.02 -6.70
C GLU A 96 -2.32 -1.05 -6.35
N VAL A 97 -2.14 -2.04 -7.22
CA VAL A 97 -1.17 -3.13 -7.09
C VAL A 97 -0.68 -3.55 -8.47
N ALA A 98 0.49 -4.18 -8.50
CA ALA A 98 1.04 -4.82 -9.68
C ALA A 98 1.29 -6.30 -9.40
N SER A 99 0.94 -7.18 -10.34
CA SER A 99 1.43 -8.55 -10.32
C SER A 99 2.68 -8.63 -11.18
N ILE A 100 3.81 -9.00 -10.57
CA ILE A 100 5.07 -9.14 -11.27
C ILE A 100 5.35 -10.62 -11.50
N GLU A 101 5.50 -10.98 -12.77
CA GLU A 101 5.92 -12.30 -13.22
C GLU A 101 7.35 -12.23 -13.73
N GLU A 102 8.23 -12.99 -13.11
CA GLU A 102 9.62 -13.15 -13.52
C GLU A 102 9.80 -14.50 -14.20
N VAL A 103 10.37 -14.48 -15.41
CA VAL A 103 10.65 -15.69 -16.21
C VAL A 103 12.14 -15.74 -16.55
N GLU A 104 12.80 -16.81 -16.12
CA GLU A 104 14.20 -17.14 -16.41
C GLU A 104 14.26 -18.61 -16.84
N GLY A 105 14.45 -18.85 -18.15
CA GLY A 105 14.31 -20.20 -18.72
C GLY A 105 12.92 -20.78 -18.44
N ASN A 106 12.88 -21.94 -17.77
CA ASN A 106 11.65 -22.64 -17.38
C ASN A 106 11.12 -22.23 -15.98
N VAL A 107 11.85 -21.39 -15.24
CA VAL A 107 11.46 -20.98 -13.89
C VAL A 107 10.56 -19.75 -13.95
N LYS A 108 9.37 -19.85 -13.38
CA LYS A 108 8.41 -18.73 -13.23
C LYS A 108 8.19 -18.39 -11.77
N LYS A 109 8.44 -17.14 -11.39
CA LYS A 109 8.10 -16.59 -10.06
C LYS A 109 7.04 -15.51 -10.21
N VAL A 110 6.04 -15.52 -9.33
CA VAL A 110 4.95 -14.52 -9.33
C VAL A 110 4.81 -13.93 -7.94
N TYR A 111 4.80 -12.61 -7.85
CA TYR A 111 4.52 -11.91 -6.60
C TYR A 111 3.70 -10.64 -6.85
N ILE A 112 3.12 -10.13 -5.78
CA ILE A 112 2.35 -8.89 -5.79
C ILE A 112 3.25 -7.78 -5.26
N ALA A 113 3.48 -6.77 -6.09
CA ALA A 113 4.18 -5.55 -5.73
C ALA A 113 3.17 -4.44 -5.44
N TYR A 114 3.45 -3.69 -4.39
CA TYR A 114 2.66 -2.53 -4.00
C TYR A 114 3.41 -1.27 -4.40
N PRO A 115 2.70 -0.20 -4.76
CA PRO A 115 3.34 1.04 -5.10
C PRO A 115 4.09 1.57 -3.89
N VAL A 116 5.34 1.93 -4.09
CA VAL A 116 6.19 2.53 -3.07
C VAL A 116 6.02 4.07 -3.10
N ASP A 117 5.63 4.63 -4.23
CA ASP A 117 5.28 6.05 -4.33
C ASP A 117 4.02 6.23 -5.20
N ILE A 118 3.14 7.12 -4.78
CA ILE A 118 1.93 7.53 -5.50
C ILE A 118 1.92 9.06 -5.50
N GLY A 119 2.49 9.64 -6.56
CA GLY A 119 2.48 11.06 -6.83
C GLY A 119 1.14 11.53 -7.41
N LYS A 120 1.06 12.82 -7.78
CA LYS A 120 -0.14 13.40 -8.41
C LYS A 120 -0.40 12.82 -9.80
N ASP A 121 0.67 12.47 -10.51
CA ASP A 121 0.70 12.14 -11.93
C ASP A 121 1.54 10.89 -12.23
N LEU A 122 2.08 10.21 -11.22
CA LEU A 122 2.91 9.02 -11.37
C LEU A 122 2.71 8.03 -10.21
N VAL A 123 3.01 6.76 -10.49
CA VAL A 123 3.15 5.71 -9.47
C VAL A 123 4.46 4.98 -9.68
N LYS A 124 5.12 4.61 -8.58
CA LYS A 124 6.37 3.84 -8.61
C LYS A 124 6.17 2.48 -7.98
N PHE A 125 6.52 1.42 -8.71
CA PHE A 125 6.56 0.04 -8.21
C PHE A 125 8.01 -0.41 -8.03
N PRO A 126 8.32 -1.13 -6.94
CA PRO A 126 9.63 -1.74 -6.79
C PRO A 126 9.72 -2.95 -7.74
N VAL A 127 10.82 -3.01 -8.48
CA VAL A 127 11.19 -4.17 -9.29
C VAL A 127 12.52 -4.67 -8.75
N PRO A 128 12.59 -5.92 -8.27
CA PRO A 128 13.82 -6.51 -7.76
C PRO A 128 14.92 -6.53 -8.80
N SER A 129 16.17 -6.63 -8.34
CA SER A 129 17.33 -6.90 -9.19
C SER A 129 17.07 -8.00 -10.24
N PHE A 130 17.63 -7.82 -11.43
CA PHE A 130 17.42 -8.72 -12.57
C PHE A 130 18.67 -8.90 -13.43
N LYS A 131 18.80 -10.10 -13.99
CA LYS A 131 19.87 -10.44 -14.93
C LYS A 131 19.46 -10.07 -16.37
N LYS A 132 20.46 -9.84 -17.20
CA LYS A 132 20.34 -9.77 -18.65
C LYS A 132 19.60 -11.01 -19.16
N GLY A 133 18.66 -10.81 -20.08
CA GLY A 133 17.87 -11.88 -20.69
C GLY A 133 16.69 -12.40 -19.86
N LYS A 134 16.57 -12.01 -18.58
CA LYS A 134 15.36 -12.29 -17.78
C LYS A 134 14.17 -11.50 -18.34
N ARG A 135 13.01 -12.13 -18.46
CA ARG A 135 11.77 -11.44 -18.87
C ARG A 135 10.96 -11.11 -17.63
N ILE A 136 10.60 -9.83 -17.47
CA ILE A 136 9.77 -9.37 -16.36
C ILE A 136 8.46 -8.84 -16.93
N LYS A 137 7.33 -9.40 -16.52
CA LYS A 137 6.00 -8.94 -16.92
C LYS A 137 5.27 -8.38 -15.73
N ILE A 138 4.85 -7.13 -15.83
CA ILE A 138 4.18 -6.40 -14.76
C ILE A 138 2.75 -6.13 -15.23
N LYS A 139 1.79 -6.82 -14.60
CA LYS A 139 0.37 -6.71 -14.90
C LYS A 139 -0.29 -5.71 -13.96
N LEU A 140 -0.94 -4.71 -14.53
CA LEU A 140 -1.59 -3.62 -13.82
C LEU A 140 -3.09 -3.65 -14.10
N HIS A 141 -3.89 -3.53 -13.03
CA HIS A 141 -5.35 -3.42 -13.14
C HIS A 141 -5.77 -1.96 -13.43
N THR A 142 -5.23 -1.38 -14.48
CA THR A 142 -5.58 -0.06 -15.04
C THR A 142 -5.44 -0.13 -16.56
N GLN A 143 -6.02 0.83 -17.28
CA GLN A 143 -6.00 0.90 -18.75
C GLN A 143 -5.24 2.12 -19.28
N ASP A 144 -5.11 3.17 -18.47
CA ASP A 144 -4.75 4.50 -18.95
C ASP A 144 -3.46 5.01 -18.29
N ILE A 145 -2.34 4.46 -18.77
CA ILE A 145 -0.98 4.82 -18.35
C ILE A 145 -0.22 5.51 -19.48
N GLY A 146 0.66 6.44 -19.10
CA GLY A 146 1.70 6.99 -19.96
C GLY A 146 2.82 5.97 -20.21
N ASN A 147 3.95 6.45 -20.73
CA ASN A 147 5.08 5.59 -21.05
C ASN A 147 5.90 5.30 -19.78
N PRO A 148 5.97 4.04 -19.32
CA PRO A 148 6.74 3.67 -18.13
C PRO A 148 8.24 3.76 -18.40
N TYR A 149 9.00 4.02 -17.34
CA TYR A 149 10.46 4.03 -17.36
C TYR A 149 11.02 3.50 -16.05
N LEU A 150 12.31 3.17 -16.03
CA LEU A 150 13.00 2.72 -14.82
C LEU A 150 13.78 3.87 -14.18
N GLU A 151 13.80 3.89 -12.85
CA GLU A 151 14.71 4.71 -12.06
C GLU A 151 15.57 3.81 -11.17
N LYS A 152 16.84 4.16 -11.00
CA LYS A 152 17.72 3.52 -10.01
C LYS A 152 17.40 4.08 -8.64
N VAL A 153 17.30 3.23 -7.63
CA VAL A 153 17.10 3.69 -6.25
C VAL A 153 18.35 4.43 -5.77
N LYS A 154 18.22 5.71 -5.43
CA LYS A 154 19.27 6.50 -4.78
C LYS A 154 19.17 6.43 -3.27
N SER A 155 20.31 6.34 -2.59
CA SER A 155 20.37 6.67 -1.17
C SER A 155 20.19 8.18 -1.00
N SER A 156 19.05 8.59 -0.46
CA SER A 156 18.72 10.01 -0.25
C SER A 156 18.90 10.41 1.22
N ALA A 157 19.62 11.51 1.46
CA ALA A 157 19.73 12.16 2.76
C ALA A 157 18.38 12.76 3.22
N GLU A 158 17.62 13.36 2.31
CA GLU A 158 16.31 13.97 2.58
C GLU A 158 15.20 12.93 2.74
N ARG A 159 14.33 13.15 3.74
CA ARG A 159 13.42 12.14 4.30
C ARG A 159 11.96 12.42 3.94
N GLU A 160 11.45 11.83 2.86
CA GLU A 160 9.99 11.70 2.70
C GLU A 160 9.55 10.25 2.99
N PRO A 161 8.47 10.06 3.78
CA PRO A 161 8.00 8.74 4.16
C PRO A 161 7.26 8.05 3.00
N LEU A 162 7.62 6.80 2.69
CA LEU A 162 6.92 5.96 1.71
C LEU A 162 5.43 5.83 2.03
N LYS A 163 4.56 5.99 1.04
CA LYS A 163 3.11 5.89 1.20
C LYS A 163 2.56 4.74 0.35
N ILE A 164 2.21 3.64 1.00
CA ILE A 164 1.62 2.47 0.34
C ILE A 164 0.11 2.47 0.58
N THR A 165 -0.70 2.49 -0.47
CA THR A 165 -2.18 2.52 -0.35
C THR A 165 -2.79 1.18 -0.77
N TYR A 166 -3.66 0.64 0.08
CA TYR A 166 -4.39 -0.61 -0.11
C TYR A 166 -5.89 -0.37 -0.12
N SER A 167 -6.54 -0.63 -1.24
CA SER A 167 -7.99 -0.50 -1.36
C SER A 167 -8.69 -1.82 -1.05
N VAL A 168 -9.51 -1.85 0.00
CA VAL A 168 -10.32 -3.00 0.39
C VAL A 168 -11.75 -2.80 -0.08
N TYR A 169 -12.25 -3.72 -0.90
CA TYR A 169 -13.60 -3.62 -1.49
C TYR A 169 -14.65 -4.49 -0.77
N PHE A 170 -15.88 -4.01 -0.79
CA PHE A 170 -17.04 -4.60 -0.12
C PHE A 170 -18.18 -4.84 -1.11
N GLY A 171 -19.04 -5.81 -0.78
CA GLY A 171 -20.33 -5.96 -1.46
C GLY A 171 -21.24 -4.74 -1.22
N TYR A 172 -22.26 -4.59 -2.06
CA TYR A 172 -23.25 -3.51 -1.92
C TYR A 172 -23.87 -3.51 -0.52
N ALA A 173 -23.89 -2.36 0.15
CA ALA A 173 -24.34 -2.17 1.54
C ALA A 173 -23.68 -3.09 2.61
N LYS A 174 -22.65 -3.88 2.27
CA LYS A 174 -21.94 -4.73 3.23
C LYS A 174 -20.88 -3.94 3.98
N VAL A 175 -20.71 -4.25 5.26
CA VAL A 175 -19.66 -3.69 6.15
C VAL A 175 -18.54 -4.68 6.48
N LYS A 176 -18.70 -5.95 6.05
CA LYS A 176 -17.71 -7.01 6.18
C LYS A 176 -17.30 -7.51 4.80
N THR A 177 -16.06 -7.94 4.66
CA THR A 177 -15.54 -8.56 3.44
C THR A 177 -14.73 -9.81 3.77
N LYS A 178 -14.63 -10.74 2.80
CA LYS A 178 -13.76 -11.93 2.85
C LYS A 178 -12.51 -11.72 1.97
N ASP A 179 -12.11 -10.47 1.76
CA ASP A 179 -10.94 -10.13 0.97
C ASP A 179 -9.69 -10.83 1.51
N LYS A 180 -9.12 -11.71 0.69
CA LYS A 180 -7.95 -12.52 1.04
C LYS A 180 -6.71 -11.65 1.25
N ASN A 181 -6.69 -10.44 0.70
CA ASN A 181 -5.56 -9.51 0.81
C ASN A 181 -5.44 -8.87 2.21
N LEU A 182 -6.48 -8.96 3.06
CA LEU A 182 -6.42 -8.45 4.43
C LEU A 182 -5.31 -9.14 5.25
N GLU A 183 -5.10 -10.44 5.02
CA GLU A 183 -4.05 -11.20 5.69
C GLU A 183 -2.66 -10.80 5.19
N HIS A 184 -2.51 -10.53 3.89
CA HIS A 184 -1.26 -10.00 3.33
C HIS A 184 -0.94 -8.60 3.88
N LEU A 185 -1.95 -7.74 3.97
CA LEU A 185 -1.81 -6.39 4.55
C LEU A 185 -1.43 -6.44 6.03
N ARG A 186 -2.05 -7.34 6.81
CA ARG A 186 -1.68 -7.60 8.21
C ARG A 186 -0.21 -8.02 8.33
N ARG A 187 0.23 -8.97 7.50
CA ARG A 187 1.63 -9.44 7.48
C ARG A 187 2.60 -8.34 7.10
N LEU A 188 2.28 -7.51 6.11
CA LEU A 188 3.12 -6.38 5.71
C LEU A 188 3.27 -5.38 6.87
N ILE A 189 2.15 -4.93 7.45
CA ILE A 189 2.18 -3.96 8.55
C ILE A 189 2.95 -4.52 9.75
N SER A 190 2.76 -5.81 10.08
CA SER A 190 3.53 -6.48 11.14
C SER A 190 5.03 -6.49 10.85
N LYS A 191 5.44 -6.84 9.61
CA LYS A 191 6.85 -6.81 9.21
C LYS A 191 7.44 -5.41 9.32
N LEU A 192 6.77 -4.40 8.75
CA LEU A 192 7.23 -3.02 8.79
C LEU A 192 7.32 -2.48 10.23
N ARG A 193 6.37 -2.85 11.10
CA ARG A 193 6.40 -2.53 12.53
C ARG A 193 7.63 -3.14 13.20
N ASN A 194 7.83 -4.44 13.05
CA ASN A 194 8.90 -5.17 13.72
C ASN A 194 10.29 -4.72 13.25
N SER A 195 10.39 -4.25 11.99
CA SER A 195 11.63 -3.67 11.46
C SER A 195 11.84 -2.19 11.83
N GLY A 196 10.95 -1.57 12.61
CA GLY A 196 11.04 -0.14 12.96
C GLY A 196 10.82 0.81 11.76
N LEU A 197 10.36 0.28 10.63
CA LEU A 197 10.15 1.02 9.39
C LEU A 197 8.75 1.63 9.30
N LEU A 198 7.81 1.22 10.16
CA LEU A 198 6.45 1.75 10.12
C LEU A 198 6.32 3.06 10.91
N LYS A 199 5.86 4.12 10.26
CA LYS A 199 5.65 5.44 10.87
C LYS A 199 4.21 5.63 11.36
N ARG A 200 3.23 5.35 10.51
CA ARG A 200 1.79 5.43 10.83
C ARG A 200 0.96 4.61 9.84
N VAL A 201 -0.27 4.30 10.23
CA VAL A 201 -1.27 3.69 9.34
C VAL A 201 -2.56 4.49 9.40
N GLU A 202 -3.17 4.76 8.25
CA GLU A 202 -4.47 5.43 8.14
C GLU A 202 -5.48 4.45 7.54
N PHE A 203 -6.69 4.40 8.11
CA PHE A 203 -7.83 3.67 7.57
C PHE A 203 -8.88 4.69 7.15
N VAL A 204 -9.18 4.78 5.86
CA VAL A 204 -10.05 5.81 5.28
C VAL A 204 -11.32 5.16 4.73
N GLY A 205 -12.45 5.39 5.38
CA GLY A 205 -13.76 5.02 4.86
C GLY A 205 -14.23 6.04 3.81
N LEU A 206 -14.64 5.58 2.63
CA LEU A 206 -15.13 6.45 1.55
C LEU A 206 -16.65 6.37 1.43
N ALA A 207 -17.30 7.52 1.49
CA ALA A 207 -18.76 7.67 1.38
C ALA A 207 -19.14 8.53 0.17
N ASP A 208 -20.29 8.22 -0.41
CA ASP A 208 -20.87 8.99 -1.52
C ASP A 208 -21.56 10.23 -0.99
N ALA A 209 -21.06 11.40 -1.38
CA ALA A 209 -21.66 12.69 -1.03
C ALA A 209 -23.03 12.86 -1.72
N ASN A 210 -23.20 12.30 -2.92
CA ASN A 210 -24.39 12.42 -3.76
C ASN A 210 -25.41 11.28 -3.53
N SER A 211 -25.23 10.49 -2.47
CA SER A 211 -26.16 9.43 -2.12
C SER A 211 -27.55 10.00 -1.81
N LYS A 212 -28.61 9.25 -2.11
CA LYS A 212 -29.97 9.53 -1.60
C LYS A 212 -30.02 9.68 -0.08
N ASN A 213 -29.06 9.09 0.65
CA ASN A 213 -28.93 9.27 2.10
C ASN A 213 -27.44 9.36 2.51
N PRO A 214 -26.84 10.57 2.44
CA PRO A 214 -25.41 10.76 2.70
C PRO A 214 -25.00 10.39 4.14
N LYS A 215 -25.85 10.70 5.13
CA LYS A 215 -25.62 10.34 6.54
C LYS A 215 -25.49 8.82 6.72
N LYS A 216 -26.43 8.06 6.14
CA LYS A 216 -26.39 6.59 6.19
C LYS A 216 -25.15 6.02 5.49
N ASN A 217 -24.75 6.61 4.36
CA ASN A 217 -23.58 6.13 3.63
C ASN A 217 -22.26 6.42 4.39
N LEU A 218 -22.17 7.58 5.03
CA LEU A 218 -21.05 7.90 5.92
C LEU A 218 -20.94 6.89 7.06
N GLU A 219 -22.06 6.53 7.70
CA GLU A 219 -22.07 5.49 8.75
C GLU A 219 -21.63 4.11 8.23
N VAL A 220 -22.00 3.75 7.00
CA VAL A 220 -21.52 2.52 6.37
C VAL A 220 -20.02 2.58 6.11
N ALA A 221 -19.49 3.70 5.63
CA ALA A 221 -18.07 3.91 5.41
C ALA A 221 -17.28 3.83 6.73
N LYS A 222 -17.81 4.40 7.82
CA LYS A 222 -17.25 4.28 9.17
C LYS A 222 -17.15 2.83 9.61
N LYS A 223 -18.24 2.08 9.49
CA LYS A 223 -18.30 0.66 9.87
C LYS A 223 -17.32 -0.21 9.07
N ARG A 224 -17.13 0.10 7.78
CA ARG A 224 -16.14 -0.59 6.94
C ARG A 224 -14.71 -0.31 7.39
N ALA A 225 -14.36 0.96 7.59
CA ALA A 225 -13.02 1.33 8.04
C ALA A 225 -12.67 0.70 9.40
N LEU A 226 -13.62 0.72 10.34
CA LEU A 226 -13.51 0.02 11.64
C LEU A 226 -13.33 -1.48 11.47
N PHE A 227 -14.07 -2.12 10.56
CA PHE A 227 -13.92 -3.54 10.30
C PHE A 227 -12.52 -3.88 9.78
N VAL A 228 -12.00 -3.12 8.81
CA VAL A 228 -10.66 -3.33 8.26
C VAL A 228 -9.59 -3.14 9.32
N LEU A 229 -9.67 -2.06 10.12
CA LEU A 229 -8.76 -1.81 11.23
C LEU A 229 -8.71 -3.02 12.18
N LYS A 230 -9.88 -3.49 12.64
CA LYS A 230 -9.97 -4.65 13.55
C LYS A 230 -9.39 -5.91 12.94
N LYS A 231 -9.56 -6.12 11.63
CA LYS A 231 -9.04 -7.30 10.92
C LYS A 231 -7.53 -7.26 10.71
N VAL A 232 -6.98 -6.07 10.46
CA VAL A 232 -5.57 -5.90 10.11
C VAL A 232 -4.70 -5.73 11.37
N LEU A 233 -5.15 -4.95 12.35
CA LEU A 233 -4.35 -4.60 13.54
C LEU A 233 -4.82 -5.23 14.84
N GLY A 234 -6.01 -5.85 14.87
CA GLY A 234 -6.64 -6.33 16.10
C GLY A 234 -7.61 -5.31 16.70
N LYS A 235 -8.38 -5.75 17.72
CA LYS A 235 -9.34 -4.86 18.40
C LYS A 235 -8.63 -3.89 19.34
N GLU A 236 -7.51 -4.31 19.90
CA GLU A 236 -6.68 -3.57 20.86
C GLU A 236 -6.14 -2.28 20.22
N ALA A 237 -5.87 -2.29 18.91
CA ALA A 237 -5.41 -1.13 18.16
C ALA A 237 -6.41 0.05 18.12
N LEU A 238 -7.67 -0.15 18.54
CA LEU A 238 -8.63 0.95 18.68
C LEU A 238 -8.22 1.96 19.75
N GLU A 239 -7.56 1.51 20.81
CA GLU A 239 -7.04 2.37 21.88
C GLU A 239 -5.93 3.30 21.36
N CYS A 240 -5.33 2.93 20.23
CA CYS A 240 -4.25 3.66 19.56
C CYS A 240 -4.73 4.63 18.47
N VAL A 241 -6.04 4.67 18.20
CA VAL A 241 -6.59 5.56 17.17
C VAL A 241 -6.54 7.00 17.69
N ASN A 242 -5.91 7.88 16.91
CA ASN A 242 -5.81 9.28 17.27
C ASN A 242 -7.23 9.90 17.43
N PRO A 243 -7.60 10.37 18.64
CA PRO A 243 -8.96 10.82 18.92
C PRO A 243 -9.35 12.07 18.14
N ARG A 244 -8.39 12.89 17.67
CA ARG A 244 -8.65 14.10 16.87
C ARG A 244 -9.16 13.80 15.46
N VAL A 245 -9.07 12.54 15.01
CA VAL A 245 -9.32 12.15 13.62
C VAL A 245 -10.64 11.35 13.46
N LEU A 246 -11.39 11.17 14.55
CA LEU A 246 -12.72 10.55 14.54
C LEU A 246 -13.84 11.43 13.96
N ARG A 247 -13.54 12.66 13.50
CA ARG A 247 -14.50 13.61 12.94
C ARG A 247 -14.54 13.53 11.42
#